data_AF-A0A818USJ5-F1
#
_entry.id   AF-A0A818USJ5-F1
#
_cell.length_a   1.000
_cell.length_b   1.000
_cell.length_c   1.000
_cell.angle_alpha   90.00
_cell.angle_beta   90.00
_cell.angle_gamma   90.00
#
_symmetry.space_group_name_H-M   'P 1'
#
loop_
_entity.id
_entity.type
_entity.pdbx_description
1 polymer ?
#
loop_
_entity_poly.entity_id
_entity_poly.type
_entity_poly.pdbx_seq_one_letter_code
_entity_poly.pdbx_strand_id
1 'polypeptide(L)'
;MSIINDLSFRSSIDNDSGHYQNIPDKYSLYSLPDSLIIQPLGPNGKEFIAIDRAHETIQLHNTSPNVNGARVISIDGIIGIINLISGPYLIVITSKIHVGDINGHEIYRVKTTEIIPYARNTSHLNEYQLKYNEKYLSMLAVVLHTESFYFSYTYDLTHTLQRLQTSSPNFHSTPFIERADDRFVWNHYLLRQFSNNRSIIRFALPLIHGFIAISKLDINENSFTYGVISRRSTYRAGTRLFIRGIDNDGKVANFVETEQILQLDDVACSYVQTRGSVPCFWSQLPNLHYKPKVTVTPSSNHMTAFRKHFEEQECYYGRQFCISLTNHHGAEGRLNAKYRELYETSENSYLKFEDFDFHKECAGMRYDRLSILLARIIADQDDYKYFAFAKDGTVQTQQTGVFRTNCIDCLDRTNVVQTLLAKRMLEQQLQRYNIIKYNETIDSYEHLSHHFKNIWADNADTISLEYAGTGALKTDYTRYFKIKQNRTH
;
A
#
# COMPACT_ATOMS: atom_id res chain seq x y z
N MET A 1 30.14 4.35 -26.63
CA MET A 1 31.47 4.98 -26.46
C MET A 1 31.25 6.36 -25.90
N SER A 2 31.80 6.58 -24.70
CA SER A 2 31.96 7.85 -23.94
C SER A 2 30.79 8.83 -23.91
N ILE A 3 30.04 8.83 -22.81
CA ILE A 3 29.97 9.94 -21.84
C ILE A 3 29.80 9.26 -20.47
N ILE A 4 30.94 8.98 -19.85
CA ILE A 4 31.08 8.71 -18.42
C ILE A 4 32.04 9.81 -17.96
N ASN A 5 31.60 10.66 -17.04
CA ASN A 5 32.38 11.35 -16.01
C ASN A 5 31.58 12.53 -15.47
N ASP A 6 30.78 12.27 -14.43
CA ASP A 6 30.88 12.96 -13.13
C ASP A 6 29.71 12.50 -12.24
N LEU A 7 29.95 11.44 -11.48
CA LEU A 7 29.09 10.97 -10.39
C LEU A 7 29.86 11.07 -9.07
N SER A 8 30.38 12.26 -8.78
CA SER A 8 30.96 12.63 -7.49
C SER A 8 29.93 13.41 -6.66
N PHE A 9 28.80 12.78 -6.31
CA PHE A 9 27.87 13.33 -5.31
C PHE A 9 27.20 12.21 -4.51
N ARG A 10 27.97 11.56 -3.63
CA ARG A 10 27.45 10.68 -2.58
C ARG A 10 28.27 10.82 -1.30
N SER A 11 28.17 11.98 -0.66
CA SER A 11 28.34 12.14 0.79
C SER A 11 27.81 13.48 1.33
N SER A 12 26.86 14.13 0.64
CA SER A 12 26.42 15.49 0.98
C SER A 12 25.02 15.80 0.43
N ILE A 13 24.03 14.98 0.81
CA ILE A 13 22.60 15.35 0.69
C ILE A 13 22.13 16.15 1.92
N ASP A 14 22.98 16.36 2.92
CA ASP A 14 22.73 17.32 3.98
C ASP A 14 23.55 18.60 3.72
N ASN A 15 22.90 19.64 3.16
CA ASN A 15 22.94 21.00 3.75
C ASN A 15 22.35 22.15 2.91
N ASP A 16 21.97 21.99 1.63
CA ASP A 16 21.58 23.19 0.83
C ASP A 16 20.27 23.11 0.01
N SER A 17 19.36 22.18 0.35
CA SER A 17 17.98 22.13 -0.20
C SER A 17 16.88 22.29 0.87
N GLY A 18 17.26 22.75 2.06
CA GLY A 18 16.61 22.49 3.35
C GLY A 18 15.26 23.15 3.65
N HIS A 19 14.63 23.91 2.76
CA HIS A 19 13.40 24.64 3.12
C HIS A 19 12.07 23.96 2.74
N TYR A 20 12.07 23.02 1.80
CA TYR A 20 10.83 22.39 1.29
C TYR A 20 10.72 20.87 1.50
N GLN A 21 11.78 20.22 2.01
CA GLN A 21 11.87 18.76 1.95
C GLN A 21 11.39 18.03 3.20
N ASN A 22 11.55 18.62 4.39
CA ASN A 22 11.32 17.89 5.62
C ASN A 22 9.95 18.25 6.21
N ILE A 23 9.02 17.30 6.16
CA ILE A 23 7.79 17.35 6.93
C ILE A 23 8.20 17.33 8.42
N PRO A 24 7.77 18.33 9.22
CA PRO A 24 8.09 18.30 10.65
C PRO A 24 7.55 17.04 11.33
N ASP A 25 8.35 16.47 12.22
CA ASP A 25 8.06 15.20 12.90
C ASP A 25 7.24 15.37 14.18
N LYS A 26 7.13 16.60 14.69
CA LYS A 26 6.36 16.97 15.87
C LYS A 26 5.84 18.40 15.81
N TYR A 27 4.64 18.63 16.36
CA TYR A 27 4.03 19.94 16.47
C TYR A 27 3.32 20.15 17.82
N SER A 28 3.20 21.42 18.20
CA SER A 28 2.23 21.88 19.18
C SER A 28 1.01 22.45 18.45
N LEU A 29 -0.16 21.88 18.71
CA LEU A 29 -1.45 22.40 18.29
C LEU A 29 -2.09 23.17 19.44
N TYR A 30 -2.32 24.46 19.25
CA TYR A 30 -3.04 25.33 20.18
C TYR A 30 -4.46 25.55 19.66
N SER A 31 -5.45 25.03 20.40
CA SER A 31 -6.86 25.22 20.07
C SER A 31 -7.41 26.43 20.84
N LEU A 32 -7.64 27.51 20.11
CA LEU A 32 -8.31 28.73 20.58
C LEU A 32 -9.79 28.71 20.14
N PRO A 33 -10.62 29.57 20.74
CA PRO A 33 -12.01 29.71 20.31
C PRO A 33 -12.16 30.15 18.86
N ASP A 34 -11.34 31.09 18.37
CA ASP A 34 -11.43 31.66 16.99
C ASP A 34 -10.47 30.99 16.00
N SER A 35 -9.45 30.29 16.47
CA SER A 35 -8.41 29.75 15.59
C SER A 35 -7.81 28.43 16.08
N LEU A 36 -7.18 27.70 15.16
CA LEU A 36 -6.28 26.59 15.47
C LEU A 36 -4.88 26.99 15.02
N ILE A 37 -3.91 26.93 15.91
CA ILE A 37 -2.52 27.28 15.61
C ILE A 37 -1.68 26.00 15.65
N ILE A 38 -0.99 25.68 14.56
CA ILE A 38 -0.13 24.50 14.44
C ILE A 38 1.32 24.98 14.27
N GLN A 39 2.14 24.76 15.30
CA GLN A 39 3.53 25.17 15.33
C GLN A 39 4.44 23.93 15.36
N PRO A 40 5.31 23.74 14.35
CA PRO A 40 6.36 22.72 14.37
C PRO A 40 7.28 22.89 15.58
N LEU A 41 7.71 21.78 16.17
CA LEU A 41 8.77 21.76 17.18
C LEU A 41 10.13 21.52 16.47
N GLY A 42 11.17 22.26 16.87
CA GLY A 42 12.52 22.14 16.28
C GLY A 42 13.03 23.42 15.60
N PRO A 43 14.11 23.35 14.80
CA PRO A 43 14.78 24.53 14.22
C PRO A 43 13.89 25.36 13.27
N ASN A 44 12.86 24.73 12.71
CA ASN A 44 11.84 25.37 11.86
C ASN A 44 10.66 25.96 12.66
N GLY A 45 10.67 25.93 13.99
CA GLY A 45 9.56 26.38 14.87
C GLY A 45 9.27 27.89 14.87
N LYS A 46 9.92 28.65 13.99
CA LYS A 46 9.64 30.08 13.76
C LYS A 46 8.40 30.31 12.91
N GLU A 47 8.01 29.33 12.09
CA GLU A 47 6.84 29.42 11.21
C GLU A 47 5.71 28.54 11.76
N PHE A 48 4.47 29.04 11.75
CA PHE A 48 3.30 28.30 12.19
C PHE A 48 2.13 28.49 11.23
N ILE A 49 1.22 27.52 11.21
CA ILE A 49 -0.04 27.63 10.48
C ILE A 49 -1.12 28.13 11.44
N ALA A 50 -1.84 29.17 11.06
CA ALA A 50 -3.10 29.55 11.70
C ALA A 50 -4.27 29.17 10.79
N ILE A 51 -5.24 28.49 11.36
CA ILE A 51 -6.53 28.19 10.76
C ILE A 51 -7.55 29.11 11.42
N ASP A 52 -8.17 29.98 10.64
CA ASP A 52 -9.30 30.79 11.08
C ASP A 52 -10.57 29.93 11.05
N ARG A 53 -11.22 29.74 12.21
CA ARG A 53 -12.41 28.90 12.34
C ARG A 53 -13.66 29.53 11.72
N ALA A 54 -13.71 30.87 11.62
CA ALA A 54 -14.87 31.60 11.11
C ALA A 54 -14.82 31.75 9.59
N HIS A 55 -13.64 32.03 9.03
CA HIS A 55 -13.44 32.22 7.59
C HIS A 55 -12.93 30.96 6.88
N GLU A 56 -12.60 29.91 7.62
CA GLU A 56 -12.09 28.63 7.10
C GLU A 56 -10.79 28.81 6.28
N THR A 57 -10.00 29.83 6.59
CA THR A 57 -8.74 30.12 5.87
C THR A 57 -7.52 29.58 6.62
N ILE A 58 -6.51 29.18 5.85
CA ILE A 58 -5.24 28.68 6.37
C ILE A 58 -4.13 29.64 5.96
N GLN A 59 -3.41 30.18 6.93
CA GLN A 59 -2.34 31.15 6.70
C GLN A 59 -1.04 30.72 7.38
N LEU A 60 0.08 30.95 6.70
CA LEU A 60 1.41 30.78 7.28
C LEU A 60 1.84 32.09 7.94
N HIS A 61 2.34 31.99 9.16
CA HIS A 61 2.87 33.12 9.92
C HIS A 61 4.28 32.82 10.40
N ASN A 62 5.11 33.87 10.48
CA ASN A 62 6.54 33.77 10.81
C ASN A 62 6.88 34.50 12.12
N THR A 63 5.88 34.73 12.97
CA THR A 63 5.99 35.43 14.25
C THR A 63 5.74 34.47 15.42
N SER A 64 5.81 34.97 16.65
CA SER A 64 5.36 34.19 17.80
C SER A 64 3.82 34.15 17.85
N PRO A 65 3.19 32.97 17.95
CA PRO A 65 1.74 32.88 18.04
C PRO A 65 1.25 33.40 19.40
N ASN A 66 0.13 34.13 19.42
CA ASN A 66 -0.57 34.44 20.65
C ASN A 66 -1.45 33.23 21.05
N VAL A 67 -1.03 32.51 22.08
CA VAL A 67 -1.63 31.23 22.50
C VAL A 67 -2.28 31.29 23.89
N ASN A 68 -2.55 32.50 24.39
CA ASN A 68 -3.12 32.68 25.73
C ASN A 68 -4.49 32.00 25.85
N GLY A 69 -4.64 31.13 26.84
CA GLY A 69 -5.87 30.39 27.11
C GLY A 69 -6.16 29.24 26.12
N ALA A 70 -5.21 28.88 25.25
CA ALA A 70 -5.38 27.78 24.32
C ALA A 70 -5.26 26.41 25.01
N ARG A 71 -6.09 25.45 24.58
CA ARG A 71 -5.83 24.03 24.87
C ARG A 71 -4.66 23.56 24.01
N VAL A 72 -3.60 23.05 24.63
CA VAL A 72 -2.40 22.55 23.93
C VAL A 72 -2.54 21.04 23.70
N ILE A 73 -2.28 20.62 22.46
CA ILE A 73 -2.30 19.21 22.04
C ILE A 73 -0.98 18.93 21.33
N SER A 74 -0.27 17.90 21.77
CA SER A 74 0.91 17.44 21.03
C SER A 74 0.47 16.56 19.87
N ILE A 75 0.93 16.88 18.67
CA ILE A 75 0.60 16.13 17.47
C ILE A 75 1.87 15.68 16.74
N ASP A 76 1.77 14.53 16.09
CA ASP A 76 2.82 13.92 15.26
C ASP A 76 2.62 14.19 13.77
N GLY A 77 1.45 14.67 13.34
CA GLY A 77 1.19 14.95 11.94
C GLY A 77 -0.24 15.39 11.68
N ILE A 78 -0.46 15.94 10.48
CA ILE A 78 -1.77 16.38 10.01
C ILE A 78 -2.28 15.37 9.00
N ILE A 79 -3.44 14.76 9.26
CA ILE A 79 -4.10 13.86 8.29
C ILE A 79 -4.79 14.71 7.22
N GLY A 80 -5.41 15.82 7.61
CA GLY A 80 -6.02 16.79 6.71
C GLY A 80 -7.33 17.34 7.27
N ILE A 81 -8.16 17.88 6.38
CA ILE A 81 -9.43 18.51 6.72
C ILE A 81 -10.58 17.80 6.01
N ILE A 82 -11.67 17.54 6.73
CA ILE A 82 -12.91 16.98 6.19
C ILE A 82 -14.09 17.89 6.49
N ASN A 83 -14.97 18.08 5.50
CA ASN A 83 -16.21 18.83 5.70
C ASN A 83 -17.36 17.86 5.98
N LEU A 84 -17.99 18.01 7.15
CA LEU A 84 -19.21 17.30 7.51
C LEU A 84 -20.38 18.30 7.59
N ILE A 85 -21.54 17.86 8.07
CA ILE A 85 -22.76 18.69 8.11
C ILE A 85 -22.56 19.94 8.96
N SER A 86 -21.83 19.83 10.07
CA SER A 86 -21.55 20.97 10.98
C SER A 86 -20.40 21.86 10.52
N GLY A 87 -19.83 21.63 9.34
CA GLY A 87 -18.67 22.34 8.82
C GLY A 87 -17.36 21.54 8.87
N PRO A 88 -16.21 22.23 8.73
CA PRO A 88 -14.90 21.58 8.64
C PRO A 88 -14.41 21.01 9.97
N TYR A 89 -13.63 19.94 9.86
CA TYR A 89 -12.93 19.27 10.95
C TYR A 89 -11.47 19.06 10.58
N LEU A 90 -10.56 19.46 11.47
CA LEU A 90 -9.14 19.13 11.37
C LEU A 90 -8.92 17.74 11.97
N ILE A 91 -8.25 16.86 11.22
CA ILE A 91 -7.87 15.53 11.69
C ILE A 91 -6.34 15.50 11.87
N VAL A 92 -5.89 15.16 13.07
CA VAL A 92 -4.47 15.10 13.44
C VAL A 92 -4.08 13.76 14.03
N ILE A 93 -2.82 13.39 13.89
CA ILE A 93 -2.21 12.24 14.55
C ILE A 93 -1.68 12.72 15.90
N THR A 94 -2.13 12.11 17.00
CA THR A 94 -1.69 12.45 18.36
C THR A 94 -0.65 11.49 18.91
N SER A 95 -0.57 10.27 18.36
CA SER A 95 0.52 9.34 18.62
C SER A 95 0.77 8.39 17.44
N LYS A 96 2.02 7.96 17.32
CA LYS A 96 2.53 7.02 16.32
C LYS A 96 3.31 5.88 16.95
N ILE A 97 3.45 4.77 16.23
CA ILE A 97 4.29 3.62 16.60
C ILE A 97 5.37 3.47 15.53
N HIS A 98 6.64 3.38 15.93
CA HIS A 98 7.72 3.02 15.01
C HIS A 98 7.59 1.54 14.62
N VAL A 99 7.59 1.27 13.32
CA VAL A 99 7.41 -0.07 12.74
C VAL A 99 8.75 -0.69 12.35
N GLY A 100 9.72 0.14 12.00
CA GLY A 100 11.05 -0.26 11.57
C GLY A 100 11.65 0.76 10.61
N ASP A 101 12.81 0.41 10.07
CA ASP A 101 13.62 1.31 9.25
C ASP A 101 13.85 0.70 7.87
N ILE A 102 13.77 1.53 6.83
CA ILE A 102 14.09 1.16 5.45
C ILE A 102 15.14 2.12 4.94
N ASN A 103 16.34 1.64 4.61
CA ASN A 103 17.47 2.46 4.15
C ASN A 103 17.77 3.65 5.06
N GLY A 104 17.62 3.49 6.38
CA GLY A 104 17.83 4.55 7.36
C GLY A 104 16.64 5.50 7.55
N HIS A 105 15.54 5.29 6.83
CA HIS A 105 14.32 6.05 7.02
C HIS A 105 13.36 5.34 7.97
N GLU A 106 12.92 6.06 8.99
CA GLU A 106 11.97 5.56 9.97
C GLU A 106 10.56 5.48 9.39
N ILE A 107 9.92 4.34 9.59
CA ILE A 107 8.54 4.07 9.16
C ILE A 107 7.64 3.99 10.38
N TYR A 108 6.50 4.67 10.30
CA TYR A 108 5.57 4.82 11.41
C TYR A 108 4.18 4.33 11.05
N ARG A 109 3.48 3.81 12.06
CA ARG A 109 2.05 3.48 12.02
C ARG A 109 1.28 4.49 12.86
N VAL A 110 0.14 4.96 12.36
CA VAL A 110 -0.77 5.82 13.12
C VAL A 110 -1.35 5.01 14.29
N LYS A 111 -1.24 5.52 15.52
CA LYS A 111 -1.78 4.86 16.72
C LYS A 111 -3.04 5.54 17.24
N THR A 112 -3.00 6.87 17.40
CA THR A 112 -4.17 7.64 17.84
C THR A 112 -4.34 8.90 17.01
N THR A 113 -5.59 9.28 16.81
CA THR A 113 -5.97 10.49 16.07
C THR A 113 -6.95 11.32 16.89
N GLU A 114 -7.00 12.63 16.63
CA GLU A 114 -8.03 13.52 17.18
C GLU A 114 -8.76 14.23 16.03
N ILE A 115 -10.08 14.34 16.15
CA ILE A 115 -10.96 15.03 15.20
C ILE A 115 -11.44 16.32 15.87
N ILE A 116 -11.03 17.46 15.32
CA ILE A 116 -11.21 18.76 15.95
C ILE A 116 -12.14 19.61 15.09
N PRO A 117 -13.36 19.93 15.56
CA PRO A 117 -14.30 20.76 14.80
C PRO A 117 -13.76 22.17 14.64
N TYR A 118 -14.10 22.85 13.54
CA TYR A 118 -13.91 24.30 13.39
C TYR A 118 -15.03 25.06 14.11
N ALA A 119 -16.27 24.59 13.96
CA ALA A 119 -17.43 25.20 14.60
C ALA A 119 -17.32 25.12 16.14
N ARG A 120 -17.65 26.24 16.80
CA ARG A 120 -17.71 26.33 18.28
C ARG A 120 -18.90 25.62 18.88
N ASN A 121 -20.01 25.64 18.15
CA ASN A 121 -21.28 25.04 18.55
C ASN A 121 -22.03 24.61 17.30
N THR A 122 -23.04 23.79 17.50
CA THR A 122 -23.86 23.21 16.44
C THR A 122 -25.25 23.85 16.40
N SER A 123 -25.42 25.05 16.93
CA SER A 123 -26.72 25.74 17.07
C SER A 123 -27.41 26.04 15.74
N HIS A 124 -26.64 26.12 14.66
CA HIS A 124 -27.13 26.34 13.30
C HIS A 124 -27.75 25.07 12.67
N LEU A 125 -27.63 23.92 13.34
CA LEU A 125 -28.14 22.63 12.87
C LEU A 125 -29.49 22.30 13.50
N ASN A 126 -30.36 21.67 12.71
CA ASN A 126 -31.55 21.03 13.24
C ASN A 126 -31.25 19.62 13.81
N GLU A 127 -32.23 19.01 14.47
CA GLU A 127 -32.10 17.70 15.11
C GLU A 127 -31.66 16.58 14.16
N TYR A 128 -32.20 16.57 12.92
CA TYR A 128 -31.80 15.58 11.91
C TYR A 128 -30.35 15.78 11.50
N GLN A 129 -29.93 17.01 11.25
CA GLN A 129 -28.55 17.36 10.88
C GLN A 129 -27.56 16.99 11.97
N LEU A 130 -27.89 17.24 13.25
CA LEU A 130 -27.09 16.81 14.40
C LEU A 130 -26.90 15.29 14.40
N LYS A 131 -28.00 14.54 14.29
CA LYS A 131 -27.98 13.07 14.28
C LYS A 131 -27.15 12.50 13.12
N TYR A 132 -27.29 13.06 11.92
CA TYR A 132 -26.49 12.63 10.77
C TYR A 132 -25.02 13.00 10.92
N ASN A 133 -24.71 14.17 11.49
CA ASN A 133 -23.33 14.58 11.74
C ASN A 133 -22.62 13.65 12.73
N GLU A 134 -23.29 13.30 13.84
CA GLU A 134 -22.79 12.32 14.81
C GLU A 134 -22.57 10.95 14.17
N LYS A 135 -23.48 10.52 13.30
CA LYS A 135 -23.31 9.28 12.53
C LYS A 135 -22.05 9.34 11.66
N TYR A 136 -21.84 10.42 10.91
CA TYR A 136 -20.63 10.56 10.08
C TYR A 136 -19.34 10.63 10.90
N LEU A 137 -19.35 11.32 12.05
CA LEU A 137 -18.22 11.32 12.98
C LEU A 137 -17.92 9.90 13.50
N SER A 138 -18.95 9.13 13.84
CA SER A 138 -18.77 7.74 14.28
C SER A 138 -18.16 6.87 13.17
N MET A 139 -18.60 7.04 11.92
CA MET A 139 -18.05 6.30 10.78
C MET A 139 -16.59 6.68 10.52
N LEU A 140 -16.28 7.98 10.59
CA LEU A 140 -14.92 8.49 10.44
C LEU A 140 -14.02 7.96 11.56
N ALA A 141 -14.49 7.98 12.81
CA ALA A 141 -13.78 7.40 13.92
C ALA A 141 -13.50 5.91 13.68
N VAL A 142 -14.49 5.10 13.27
CA VAL A 142 -14.27 3.67 12.98
C VAL A 142 -13.16 3.47 11.95
N VAL A 143 -13.12 4.30 10.90
CA VAL A 143 -12.05 4.23 9.90
C VAL A 143 -10.71 4.64 10.50
N LEU A 144 -10.61 5.76 11.22
CA LEU A 144 -9.35 6.22 11.80
C LEU A 144 -8.77 5.28 12.87
N HIS A 145 -9.62 4.48 13.53
CA HIS A 145 -9.18 3.44 14.47
C HIS A 145 -8.70 2.17 13.78
N THR A 146 -8.77 2.06 12.45
CA THR A 146 -8.14 0.92 11.76
C THR A 146 -6.63 1.03 11.89
N GLU A 147 -6.02 -0.06 12.33
CA GLU A 147 -4.60 -0.20 12.60
C GLU A 147 -3.72 -0.35 11.33
N SER A 148 -4.13 0.30 10.23
CA SER A 148 -3.64 0.07 8.86
C SER A 148 -3.11 1.32 8.15
N PHE A 149 -2.89 2.43 8.87
CA PHE A 149 -2.32 3.66 8.29
C PHE A 149 -0.84 3.80 8.61
N TYR A 150 -0.04 4.01 7.58
CA TYR A 150 1.41 4.13 7.69
C TYR A 150 1.94 5.37 6.97
N PHE A 151 3.03 5.91 7.47
CA PHE A 151 3.70 7.08 6.92
C PHE A 151 5.18 7.10 7.29
N SER A 152 5.93 7.97 6.62
CA SER A 152 7.27 8.37 7.02
C SER A 152 7.43 9.85 6.71
N TYR A 153 8.25 10.55 7.50
CA TYR A 153 8.57 11.96 7.26
C TYR A 153 9.62 12.15 6.16
N THR A 154 10.40 11.10 5.89
CA THR A 154 11.59 11.17 5.02
C THR A 154 11.58 10.14 3.90
N TYR A 155 10.69 9.15 3.95
CA TYR A 155 10.50 8.14 2.90
C TYR A 155 9.11 8.19 2.29
N ASP A 156 9.04 8.25 0.96
CA ASP A 156 7.76 8.22 0.25
C ASP A 156 7.27 6.78 0.08
N LEU A 157 6.44 6.34 1.03
CA LEU A 157 5.88 5.00 1.06
C LEU A 157 4.95 4.68 -0.11
N THR A 158 4.52 5.67 -0.90
CA THR A 158 3.58 5.45 -2.02
C THR A 158 4.26 4.84 -3.24
N HIS A 159 5.59 4.92 -3.32
CA HIS A 159 6.39 4.33 -4.38
C HIS A 159 7.10 3.06 -3.94
N THR A 160 7.43 2.21 -4.92
CA THR A 160 8.35 1.10 -4.69
C THR A 160 9.77 1.63 -4.59
N LEU A 161 10.64 0.84 -3.98
CA LEU A 161 12.07 1.13 -3.93
C LEU A 161 12.66 1.32 -5.33
N GLN A 162 12.24 0.50 -6.31
CA GLN A 162 12.67 0.69 -7.70
C GLN A 162 12.27 2.05 -8.24
N ARG A 163 10.98 2.45 -8.10
CA ARG A 163 10.50 3.74 -8.61
C ARG A 163 11.24 4.90 -7.96
N LEU A 164 11.50 4.84 -6.65
CA LEU A 164 12.26 5.87 -5.94
C LEU A 164 13.70 5.98 -6.44
N GLN A 165 14.38 4.85 -6.66
CA GLN A 165 15.79 4.85 -7.06
C GLN A 165 16.01 5.11 -8.56
N THR A 166 15.02 4.84 -9.42
CA THR A 166 15.12 5.11 -10.86
C THR A 166 14.51 6.45 -11.27
N SER A 167 14.00 7.23 -10.31
CA SER A 167 13.45 8.56 -10.58
C SER A 167 14.54 9.59 -10.87
N SER A 168 14.16 10.67 -11.54
CA SER A 168 15.10 11.76 -11.86
C SER A 168 15.58 12.47 -10.59
N PRO A 169 16.75 13.12 -10.58
CA PRO A 169 17.22 13.88 -9.42
C PRO A 169 16.21 14.93 -8.91
N ASN A 170 15.46 15.57 -9.83
CA ASN A 170 14.43 16.55 -9.50
C ASN A 170 13.22 15.96 -8.79
N PHE A 171 13.01 14.65 -8.87
CA PHE A 171 11.95 13.96 -8.14
C PHE A 171 12.15 14.09 -6.62
N HIS A 172 13.39 13.96 -6.15
CA HIS A 172 13.69 14.02 -4.72
C HIS A 172 13.59 15.43 -4.13
N SER A 173 13.69 16.47 -4.96
CA SER A 173 13.49 17.87 -4.54
C SER A 173 12.03 18.31 -4.56
N THR A 174 11.13 17.51 -5.13
CA THR A 174 9.70 17.79 -5.17
C THR A 174 9.04 17.45 -3.82
N PRO A 175 8.10 18.27 -3.30
CA PRO A 175 7.35 17.97 -2.08
C PRO A 175 6.64 16.60 -2.14
N PHE A 176 6.51 15.94 -0.99
CA PHE A 176 5.98 14.58 -0.89
C PHE A 176 4.64 14.41 -1.60
N ILE A 177 3.66 15.27 -1.28
CA ILE A 177 2.32 15.15 -1.85
C ILE A 177 2.26 15.38 -3.37
N GLU A 178 3.23 16.12 -3.93
CA GLU A 178 3.29 16.39 -5.38
C GLU A 178 3.92 15.25 -6.18
N ARG A 179 4.83 14.50 -5.56
CA ARG A 179 5.50 13.37 -6.22
C ARG A 179 4.88 12.01 -5.88
N ALA A 180 4.03 11.97 -4.86
CA ALA A 180 3.39 10.75 -4.39
C ALA A 180 2.58 10.05 -5.48
N ASP A 181 2.50 8.73 -5.41
CA ASP A 181 1.61 7.95 -6.25
C ASP A 181 0.17 8.08 -5.71
N ASP A 182 -0.65 8.88 -6.39
CA ASP A 182 -2.04 9.16 -6.03
C ASP A 182 -2.89 7.89 -5.80
N ARG A 183 -2.52 6.78 -6.46
CA ARG A 183 -3.20 5.49 -6.25
C ARG A 183 -3.13 5.07 -4.79
N PHE A 184 -2.09 5.45 -4.04
CA PHE A 184 -1.80 4.96 -2.69
C PHE A 184 -1.84 6.05 -1.61
N VAL A 185 -2.10 7.32 -1.96
CA VAL A 185 -2.30 8.40 -0.98
C VAL A 185 -3.73 8.36 -0.43
N TRP A 186 -3.93 7.68 0.70
CA TRP A 186 -5.25 7.49 1.30
C TRP A 186 -5.93 8.82 1.65
N ASN A 187 -5.19 9.75 2.23
CA ASN A 187 -5.70 11.05 2.68
C ASN A 187 -5.61 12.14 1.60
N HIS A 188 -5.46 11.81 0.31
CA HIS A 188 -5.32 12.81 -0.76
C HIS A 188 -6.49 13.82 -0.75
N TYR A 189 -7.73 13.34 -0.58
CA TYR A 189 -8.90 14.21 -0.46
C TYR A 189 -8.82 15.18 0.73
N LEU A 190 -8.32 14.70 1.87
CA LEU A 190 -8.22 15.47 3.12
C LEU A 190 -7.11 16.52 3.05
N LEU A 191 -6.07 16.26 2.24
CA LEU A 191 -4.93 17.15 2.09
C LEU A 191 -5.13 18.26 1.05
N ARG A 192 -6.25 18.30 0.32
CA ARG A 192 -6.48 19.26 -0.79
C ARG A 192 -6.19 20.72 -0.46
N GLN A 193 -6.58 21.17 0.74
CA GLN A 193 -6.33 22.56 1.16
C GLN A 193 -4.83 22.85 1.38
N PHE A 194 -4.07 21.83 1.82
CA PHE A 194 -2.62 21.93 2.01
C PHE A 194 -1.87 21.78 0.69
N SER A 195 -2.25 20.81 -0.15
CA SER A 195 -1.59 20.54 -1.44
C SER A 195 -1.75 21.68 -2.44
N ASN A 196 -2.86 22.41 -2.39
CA ASN A 196 -3.11 23.53 -3.30
C ASN A 196 -2.42 24.84 -2.86
N ASN A 197 -1.81 24.88 -1.68
CA ASN A 197 -1.14 26.05 -1.15
C ASN A 197 0.36 25.77 -0.92
N ARG A 198 1.18 26.25 -1.86
CA ARG A 198 2.66 26.09 -1.85
C ARG A 198 3.32 26.55 -0.55
N SER A 199 2.76 27.53 0.16
CA SER A 199 3.34 28.02 1.42
C SER A 199 3.22 27.03 2.59
N ILE A 200 2.23 26.13 2.54
CA ILE A 200 1.94 25.15 3.60
C ILE A 200 2.05 23.70 3.13
N ILE A 201 2.50 23.47 1.91
CA ILE A 201 2.55 22.12 1.32
C ILE A 201 3.44 21.14 2.09
N ARG A 202 4.50 21.64 2.74
CA ARG A 202 5.41 20.83 3.60
C ARG A 202 4.73 20.25 4.85
N PHE A 203 3.51 20.68 5.16
CA PHE A 203 2.71 20.13 6.26
C PHE A 203 1.78 18.99 5.79
N ALA A 204 1.66 18.79 4.48
CA ALA A 204 0.89 17.69 3.91
C ALA A 204 1.66 16.38 4.11
N LEU A 205 1.15 15.50 4.97
CA LEU A 205 1.72 14.20 5.26
C LEU A 205 0.90 13.10 4.55
N PRO A 206 1.40 12.52 3.43
CA PRO A 206 0.72 11.42 2.76
C PRO A 206 0.69 10.18 3.67
N LEU A 207 -0.49 9.59 3.81
CA LEU A 207 -0.69 8.30 4.47
C LEU A 207 -0.97 7.24 3.43
N ILE A 208 -0.32 6.08 3.55
CA ILE A 208 -0.77 4.87 2.85
C ILE A 208 -1.71 4.06 3.74
N HIS A 209 -2.56 3.27 3.12
CA HIS A 209 -3.41 2.30 3.80
C HIS A 209 -3.05 0.87 3.34
N GLY A 210 -2.89 -0.04 4.29
CA GLY A 210 -2.53 -1.43 4.01
C GLY A 210 -1.75 -2.06 5.15
N PHE A 211 -0.59 -2.66 4.84
CA PHE A 211 0.22 -3.41 5.80
C PHE A 211 1.70 -3.09 5.65
N ILE A 212 2.40 -2.86 6.76
CA ILE A 212 3.86 -2.82 6.80
C ILE A 212 4.34 -3.64 7.99
N ALA A 213 5.23 -4.58 7.74
CA ALA A 213 6.04 -5.24 8.76
C ALA A 213 7.50 -5.20 8.35
N ILE A 214 8.37 -4.80 9.27
CA ILE A 214 9.81 -4.72 9.08
C ILE A 214 10.46 -5.42 10.27
N SER A 215 11.48 -6.22 10.02
CA SER A 215 12.17 -6.98 11.06
C SER A 215 13.62 -7.20 10.69
N LYS A 216 14.50 -7.08 11.70
CA LYS A 216 15.90 -7.47 11.59
C LYS A 216 16.02 -8.95 11.92
N LEU A 217 16.73 -9.69 11.08
CA LEU A 217 16.90 -11.13 11.18
C LEU A 217 18.38 -11.47 11.02
N ASP A 218 18.80 -12.52 11.71
CA ASP A 218 20.18 -13.01 11.70
C ASP A 218 20.20 -14.47 11.24
N ILE A 219 21.03 -14.77 10.23
CA ILE A 219 21.23 -16.13 9.71
C ILE A 219 22.70 -16.30 9.38
N ASN A 220 23.32 -17.39 9.86
CA ASN A 220 24.72 -17.71 9.57
C ASN A 220 25.67 -16.51 9.77
N GLU A 221 25.54 -15.79 10.90
CA GLU A 221 26.33 -14.58 11.23
C GLU A 221 26.09 -13.37 10.31
N ASN A 222 25.13 -13.44 9.38
CA ASN A 222 24.72 -12.34 8.53
C ASN A 222 23.42 -11.73 9.06
N SER A 223 23.47 -10.44 9.39
CA SER A 223 22.30 -9.64 9.75
C SER A 223 21.68 -8.99 8.52
N PHE A 224 20.36 -9.02 8.41
CA PHE A 224 19.63 -8.33 7.35
C PHE A 224 18.27 -7.85 7.83
N THR A 225 17.75 -6.83 7.15
CA THR A 225 16.38 -6.35 7.36
C THR A 225 15.46 -6.96 6.31
N TYR A 226 14.41 -7.63 6.77
CA TYR A 226 13.33 -8.13 5.93
C TYR A 226 12.09 -7.27 6.14
N GLY A 227 11.46 -6.83 5.05
CA GLY A 227 10.25 -6.02 5.09
C GLY A 227 9.20 -6.47 4.08
N VAL A 228 7.93 -6.33 4.45
CA VAL A 228 6.79 -6.48 3.52
C VAL A 228 5.92 -5.24 3.63
N ILE A 229 5.70 -4.59 2.49
CA ILE A 229 4.82 -3.41 2.35
C ILE A 229 3.70 -3.76 1.37
N SER A 230 2.45 -3.74 1.83
CA SER A 230 1.28 -3.81 0.97
C SER A 230 0.56 -2.47 0.97
N ARG A 231 0.49 -1.84 -0.19
CA ARG A 231 -0.24 -0.59 -0.43
C ARG A 231 -1.55 -0.88 -1.12
N ARG A 232 -2.68 -0.51 -0.51
CA ARG A 232 -4.00 -0.63 -1.11
C ARG A 232 -4.36 0.62 -1.90
N SER A 233 -4.88 0.43 -3.10
CA SER A 233 -5.31 1.56 -3.92
C SER A 233 -6.57 2.24 -3.37
N THR A 234 -6.60 3.56 -3.45
CA THR A 234 -7.74 4.42 -3.15
C THR A 234 -8.77 4.45 -4.27
N TYR A 235 -8.36 4.11 -5.50
CA TYR A 235 -9.26 4.05 -6.64
C TYR A 235 -10.21 2.86 -6.56
N ARG A 236 -11.45 3.10 -7.00
CA ARG A 236 -12.53 2.12 -6.97
C ARG A 236 -12.63 1.42 -5.61
N ALA A 237 -12.41 2.17 -4.54
CA ALA A 237 -12.57 1.71 -3.16
C ALA A 237 -14.05 1.53 -2.82
N GLY A 238 -14.34 0.55 -1.97
CA GLY A 238 -15.67 0.32 -1.43
C GLY A 238 -15.81 -1.06 -0.83
N THR A 239 -17.02 -1.34 -0.32
CA THR A 239 -17.31 -2.57 0.41
C THR A 239 -17.35 -3.78 -0.50
N ARG A 240 -16.92 -4.93 0.07
CA ARG A 240 -17.09 -6.25 -0.55
C ARG A 240 -18.54 -6.43 -1.02
N LEU A 241 -18.71 -7.02 -2.21
CA LEU A 241 -19.98 -7.19 -2.96
C LEU A 241 -20.49 -5.97 -3.73
N PHE A 242 -20.36 -4.76 -3.20
CA PHE A 242 -20.84 -3.54 -3.87
C PHE A 242 -19.88 -3.05 -4.94
N ILE A 243 -18.57 -3.10 -4.67
CA ILE A 243 -17.55 -2.63 -5.60
C ILE A 243 -16.67 -3.81 -6.05
N ARG A 244 -16.83 -4.17 -7.32
CA ARG A 244 -16.11 -5.25 -8.02
C ARG A 244 -15.85 -4.89 -9.48
N GLY A 245 -14.94 -5.62 -10.10
CA GLY A 245 -14.55 -5.40 -11.49
C GLY A 245 -13.80 -4.09 -11.70
N ILE A 246 -13.82 -3.67 -12.96
CA ILE A 246 -13.17 -2.46 -13.48
C ILE A 246 -14.17 -1.30 -13.63
N ASP A 247 -13.70 -0.06 -13.62
CA ASP A 247 -14.45 1.11 -14.10
C ASP A 247 -14.07 1.53 -15.53
N ASN A 248 -14.66 2.62 -16.01
CA ASN A 248 -14.41 3.16 -17.35
C ASN A 248 -13.01 3.78 -17.51
N ASP A 249 -12.33 4.08 -16.41
CA ASP A 249 -10.99 4.67 -16.36
C ASP A 249 -9.90 3.60 -16.20
N GLY A 250 -10.28 2.32 -16.23
CA GLY A 250 -9.37 1.20 -16.13
C GLY A 250 -8.95 0.86 -14.69
N LYS A 251 -9.58 1.46 -13.67
CA LYS A 251 -9.25 1.18 -12.27
C LYS A 251 -10.03 -0.03 -11.81
N VAL A 252 -9.31 -1.00 -11.23
CA VAL A 252 -9.91 -2.23 -10.70
C VAL A 252 -10.15 -2.10 -9.21
N ALA A 253 -11.25 -2.68 -8.74
CA ALA A 253 -11.53 -2.77 -7.31
C ALA A 253 -10.46 -3.61 -6.59
N ASN A 254 -10.19 -3.24 -5.33
CA ASN A 254 -9.27 -3.97 -4.44
C ASN A 254 -7.86 -4.17 -5.01
N PHE A 255 -7.35 -3.19 -5.77
CA PHE A 255 -5.97 -3.21 -6.23
C PHE A 255 -5.00 -3.05 -5.06
N VAL A 256 -4.00 -3.92 -4.98
CA VAL A 256 -2.94 -3.88 -3.96
C VAL A 256 -1.60 -4.16 -4.61
N GLU A 257 -0.62 -3.33 -4.31
CA GLU A 257 0.78 -3.55 -4.63
C GLU A 257 1.48 -4.07 -3.37
N THR A 258 2.09 -5.24 -3.44
CA THR A 258 2.86 -5.85 -2.34
C THR A 258 4.32 -5.89 -2.73
N GLU A 259 5.16 -5.22 -1.96
CA GLU A 259 6.61 -5.14 -2.11
C GLU A 259 7.28 -5.88 -0.95
N GLN A 260 8.14 -6.83 -1.30
CA GLN A 260 9.06 -7.48 -0.38
C GLN A 260 10.42 -6.79 -0.48
N ILE A 261 10.95 -6.36 0.66
CA ILE A 261 12.27 -5.72 0.78
C ILE A 261 13.22 -6.65 1.53
N LEU A 262 14.43 -6.79 0.99
CA LEU A 262 15.57 -7.39 1.68
C LEU A 262 16.70 -6.37 1.67
N GLN A 263 17.15 -5.93 2.84
CA GLN A 263 18.23 -4.96 2.96
C GLN A 263 19.39 -5.54 3.77
N LEU A 264 20.56 -5.50 3.15
CA LEU A 264 21.87 -5.82 3.70
C LEU A 264 22.67 -4.52 3.85
N ASP A 265 23.85 -4.60 4.45
CA ASP A 265 24.69 -3.41 4.70
C ASP A 265 25.06 -2.64 3.42
N ASP A 266 25.30 -3.36 2.33
CA ASP A 266 25.79 -2.81 1.05
C ASP A 266 24.78 -2.86 -0.09
N VAL A 267 23.64 -3.54 0.08
CA VAL A 267 22.67 -3.75 -0.99
C VAL A 267 21.24 -3.81 -0.45
N ALA A 268 20.33 -3.20 -1.20
CA ALA A 268 18.90 -3.31 -0.93
C ALA A 268 18.17 -3.85 -2.16
N CYS A 269 17.29 -4.81 -1.91
CA CYS A 269 16.52 -5.53 -2.89
C CYS A 269 15.03 -5.26 -2.69
N SER A 270 14.28 -5.19 -3.78
CA SER A 270 12.83 -5.06 -3.79
C SER A 270 12.22 -6.02 -4.81
N TYR A 271 11.19 -6.74 -4.39
CA TYR A 271 10.38 -7.61 -5.25
C TYR A 271 8.91 -7.24 -5.12
N VAL A 272 8.32 -6.83 -6.23
CA VAL A 272 6.95 -6.32 -6.29
C VAL A 272 6.03 -7.33 -6.96
N GLN A 273 4.84 -7.51 -6.38
CA GLN A 273 3.73 -8.26 -6.96
C GLN A 273 2.46 -7.44 -6.84
N THR A 274 1.49 -7.69 -7.73
CA THR A 274 0.21 -6.99 -7.68
C THR A 274 -0.95 -7.98 -7.51
N ARG A 275 -2.06 -7.48 -6.98
CA ARG A 275 -3.33 -8.19 -7.02
C ARG A 275 -4.47 -7.22 -7.21
N GLY A 276 -5.60 -7.72 -7.69
CA GLY A 276 -6.80 -6.93 -7.85
C GLY A 276 -7.97 -7.74 -8.36
N SER A 277 -9.14 -7.10 -8.43
CA SER A 277 -10.31 -7.68 -9.07
C SER A 277 -10.03 -8.04 -10.53
N VAL A 278 -10.76 -9.02 -11.08
CA VAL A 278 -10.73 -9.33 -12.52
C VAL A 278 -11.02 -8.04 -13.32
N PRO A 279 -10.17 -7.67 -14.30
CA PRO A 279 -10.23 -6.39 -15.02
C PRO A 279 -11.32 -6.38 -16.12
N CYS A 280 -12.55 -6.72 -15.75
CA CYS A 280 -13.73 -6.60 -16.61
C CYS A 280 -14.92 -6.06 -15.82
N PHE A 281 -16.01 -5.68 -16.49
CA PHE A 281 -17.20 -5.19 -15.80
C PHE A 281 -18.01 -6.35 -15.25
N TRP A 282 -18.03 -6.50 -13.93
CA TRP A 282 -18.82 -7.52 -13.26
C TRP A 282 -19.28 -7.07 -11.88
N SER A 283 -20.35 -7.68 -11.41
CA SER A 283 -20.95 -7.40 -10.11
C SER A 283 -21.30 -8.68 -9.38
N GLN A 284 -21.45 -8.55 -8.06
CA GLN A 284 -21.92 -9.61 -7.19
C GLN A 284 -22.73 -8.97 -6.06
N LEU A 285 -23.76 -8.21 -6.44
CA LEU A 285 -24.53 -7.41 -5.50
C LEU A 285 -25.19 -8.31 -4.44
N PRO A 286 -25.24 -7.87 -3.16
CA PRO A 286 -25.88 -8.62 -2.10
C PRO A 286 -27.33 -8.98 -2.43
N ASN A 287 -27.73 -10.20 -2.08
CA ASN A 287 -29.11 -10.66 -2.16
C ASN A 287 -29.39 -11.63 -0.99
N LEU A 288 -30.59 -12.20 -0.91
CA LEU A 288 -30.99 -13.12 0.17
C LEU A 288 -30.24 -14.47 0.15
N HIS A 289 -29.38 -14.74 -0.84
CA HIS A 289 -28.58 -15.97 -0.90
C HIS A 289 -27.25 -15.79 -0.18
N TYR A 290 -26.80 -16.85 0.50
CA TYR A 290 -25.52 -16.88 1.20
C TYR A 290 -24.31 -16.50 0.33
N LYS A 291 -24.30 -16.92 -0.95
CA LYS A 291 -23.30 -16.49 -1.95
C LYS A 291 -24.02 -15.87 -3.15
N PRO A 292 -24.09 -14.52 -3.25
CA PRO A 292 -24.71 -13.87 -4.39
C PRO A 292 -24.02 -14.23 -5.70
N LYS A 293 -24.79 -14.27 -6.79
CA LYS A 293 -24.33 -14.75 -8.09
C LYS A 293 -23.46 -13.70 -8.78
N VAL A 294 -22.30 -14.12 -9.26
CA VAL A 294 -21.43 -13.31 -10.12
C VAL A 294 -22.11 -13.08 -11.47
N THR A 295 -22.18 -11.82 -11.89
CA THR A 295 -22.77 -11.40 -13.17
C THR A 295 -21.79 -10.52 -13.94
N VAL A 296 -21.38 -10.97 -15.13
CA VAL A 296 -20.63 -10.16 -16.10
C VAL A 296 -21.60 -9.21 -16.78
N THR A 297 -21.28 -7.93 -16.86
CA THR A 297 -22.17 -6.92 -17.46
C THR A 297 -22.15 -7.05 -18.99
N PRO A 298 -23.25 -7.45 -19.66
CA PRO A 298 -23.19 -7.78 -21.10
C PRO A 298 -22.89 -6.58 -22.00
N SER A 299 -23.48 -5.43 -21.72
CA SER A 299 -23.49 -4.25 -22.61
C SER A 299 -22.32 -3.28 -22.39
N SER A 300 -21.36 -3.63 -21.55
CA SER A 300 -20.23 -2.74 -21.21
C SER A 300 -19.09 -2.85 -22.22
N ASN A 301 -18.35 -1.76 -22.43
CA ASN A 301 -17.16 -1.77 -23.26
C ASN A 301 -15.95 -2.33 -22.49
N HIS A 302 -15.95 -3.64 -22.26
CA HIS A 302 -14.91 -4.35 -21.51
C HIS A 302 -13.52 -4.16 -22.10
N MET A 303 -13.39 -4.24 -23.42
CA MET A 303 -12.09 -4.19 -24.09
C MET A 303 -11.40 -2.83 -23.89
N THR A 304 -12.13 -1.73 -24.02
CA THR A 304 -11.54 -0.40 -23.81
C THR A 304 -11.05 -0.21 -22.37
N ALA A 305 -11.86 -0.60 -21.37
CA ALA A 305 -11.43 -0.51 -19.97
C ALA A 305 -10.24 -1.44 -19.67
N PHE A 306 -10.27 -2.66 -20.24
CA PHE A 306 -9.19 -3.64 -20.11
C PHE A 306 -7.86 -3.13 -20.66
N ARG A 307 -7.86 -2.56 -21.88
CA ARG A 307 -6.67 -1.96 -22.48
C ARG A 307 -6.12 -0.81 -21.64
N LYS A 308 -6.97 0.14 -21.24
CA LYS A 308 -6.57 1.23 -20.33
C LYS A 308 -5.92 0.72 -19.05
N HIS A 309 -6.48 -0.34 -18.45
CA HIS A 309 -5.89 -0.94 -17.24
C HIS A 309 -4.48 -1.45 -17.50
N PHE A 310 -4.29 -2.27 -18.53
CA PHE A 310 -3.00 -2.91 -18.77
C PHE A 310 -1.95 -1.95 -19.35
N GLU A 311 -2.35 -0.96 -20.15
CA GLU A 311 -1.48 0.16 -20.54
C GLU A 311 -0.93 0.89 -19.31
N GLU A 312 -1.79 1.18 -18.32
CA GLU A 312 -1.34 1.76 -17.06
C GLU A 312 -0.43 0.81 -16.27
N GLN A 313 -0.79 -0.48 -16.16
CA GLN A 313 0.06 -1.46 -15.47
C GLN A 313 1.45 -1.58 -16.12
N GLU A 314 1.52 -1.52 -17.44
CA GLU A 314 2.77 -1.54 -18.19
C GLU A 314 3.65 -0.34 -17.90
N CYS A 315 3.07 0.86 -17.82
CA CYS A 315 3.83 2.06 -17.44
C CYS A 315 4.46 1.94 -16.04
N TYR A 316 3.78 1.30 -15.09
CA TYR A 316 4.27 1.20 -13.71
C TYR A 316 5.19 0.01 -13.44
N TYR A 317 4.97 -1.09 -14.12
CA TYR A 317 5.57 -2.38 -13.75
C TYR A 317 6.20 -3.12 -14.94
N GLY A 318 6.03 -2.64 -16.16
CA GLY A 318 6.40 -3.36 -17.37
C GLY A 318 5.52 -4.59 -17.58
N ARG A 319 6.14 -5.73 -17.89
CA ARG A 319 5.45 -6.96 -18.29
C ARG A 319 4.52 -7.48 -17.19
N GLN A 320 3.36 -8.01 -17.57
CA GLN A 320 2.34 -8.49 -16.66
C GLN A 320 2.12 -9.99 -16.85
N PHE A 321 2.28 -10.77 -15.79
CA PHE A 321 1.88 -12.17 -15.78
C PHE A 321 0.64 -12.34 -14.90
N CYS A 322 -0.52 -12.48 -15.52
CA CYS A 322 -1.80 -12.61 -14.83
C CYS A 322 -2.07 -14.06 -14.43
N ILE A 323 -2.29 -14.30 -13.14
CA ILE A 323 -2.67 -15.60 -12.60
C ILE A 323 -4.11 -15.53 -12.11
N SER A 324 -5.01 -16.18 -12.85
CA SER A 324 -6.42 -16.30 -12.47
C SER A 324 -6.63 -17.55 -11.62
N LEU A 325 -7.09 -17.36 -10.38
CA LEU A 325 -7.35 -18.46 -9.43
C LEU A 325 -8.84 -18.85 -9.35
N THR A 326 -9.64 -18.41 -10.30
CA THR A 326 -11.10 -18.59 -10.34
C THR A 326 -11.51 -20.01 -10.69
N ASN A 327 -12.69 -20.42 -10.25
CA ASN A 327 -13.20 -21.76 -10.57
C ASN A 327 -13.59 -21.82 -12.04
N HIS A 328 -13.37 -22.97 -12.68
CA HIS A 328 -13.71 -23.17 -14.09
C HIS A 328 -15.20 -23.41 -14.33
N HIS A 329 -15.97 -23.64 -13.25
CA HIS A 329 -17.38 -23.97 -13.32
C HIS A 329 -18.30 -22.83 -12.85
N GLY A 330 -19.53 -22.85 -13.37
CA GLY A 330 -20.60 -21.97 -12.92
C GLY A 330 -20.39 -20.49 -13.26
N ALA A 331 -20.76 -19.61 -12.33
CA ALA A 331 -20.70 -18.16 -12.54
C ALA A 331 -19.25 -17.63 -12.53
N GLU A 332 -18.36 -18.21 -11.73
CA GLU A 332 -16.94 -17.88 -11.73
C GLU A 332 -16.29 -18.29 -13.06
N GLY A 333 -16.65 -19.45 -13.59
CA GLY A 333 -16.16 -19.92 -14.89
C GLY A 333 -16.50 -18.98 -16.04
N ARG A 334 -17.71 -18.41 -16.05
CA ARG A 334 -18.08 -17.39 -17.06
C ARG A 334 -17.27 -16.11 -16.94
N LEU A 335 -16.98 -15.66 -15.72
CA LEU A 335 -16.13 -14.48 -15.49
C LEU A 335 -14.71 -14.74 -16.00
N ASN A 336 -14.17 -15.92 -15.70
CA ASN A 336 -12.85 -16.33 -16.11
C ASN A 336 -12.73 -16.50 -17.63
N ALA A 337 -13.74 -17.11 -18.27
CA ALA A 337 -13.83 -17.20 -19.73
C ALA A 337 -13.85 -15.80 -20.36
N LYS A 338 -14.58 -14.84 -19.77
CA LYS A 338 -14.56 -13.46 -20.25
C LYS A 338 -13.18 -12.81 -20.10
N TYR A 339 -12.48 -13.06 -18.99
CA TYR A 339 -11.12 -12.54 -18.81
C TYR A 339 -10.16 -13.13 -19.86
N ARG A 340 -10.23 -14.44 -20.10
CA ARG A 340 -9.43 -15.10 -21.13
C ARG A 340 -9.72 -14.54 -22.54
N GLU A 341 -11.00 -14.36 -22.89
CA GLU A 341 -11.41 -13.73 -24.15
C GLU A 341 -10.81 -12.34 -24.32
N LEU A 342 -10.85 -11.51 -23.26
CA LEU A 342 -10.25 -10.16 -23.29
C LEU A 342 -8.74 -10.19 -23.43
N TYR A 343 -8.07 -11.14 -22.76
CA TYR A 343 -6.64 -11.35 -22.91
C TYR A 343 -6.28 -11.70 -24.36
N GLU A 344 -6.91 -12.73 -24.92
CA GLU A 344 -6.65 -13.20 -26.29
C GLU A 344 -6.92 -12.10 -27.32
N THR A 345 -8.03 -11.37 -27.16
CA THR A 345 -8.43 -10.29 -28.09
C THR A 345 -7.62 -9.00 -27.89
N SER A 346 -6.93 -8.85 -26.75
CA SER A 346 -6.08 -7.67 -26.51
C SER A 346 -4.81 -7.68 -27.36
N GLU A 347 -4.36 -8.87 -27.79
CA GLU A 347 -3.11 -9.09 -28.54
C GLU A 347 -1.89 -8.40 -27.93
N ASN A 348 -1.89 -8.25 -26.61
CA ASN A 348 -0.88 -7.49 -25.89
C ASN A 348 0.35 -8.36 -25.61
N SER A 349 1.49 -8.02 -26.21
CA SER A 349 2.76 -8.75 -26.07
C SER A 349 3.40 -8.64 -24.68
N TYR A 350 3.04 -7.64 -23.89
CA TYR A 350 3.49 -7.46 -22.51
C TYR A 350 2.66 -8.26 -21.51
N LEU A 351 1.56 -8.87 -21.95
CA LEU A 351 0.63 -9.59 -21.10
C LEU A 351 0.75 -11.11 -21.31
N LYS A 352 0.87 -11.84 -20.22
CA LYS A 352 0.71 -13.30 -20.16
C LYS A 352 -0.43 -13.65 -19.23
N PHE A 353 -1.09 -14.77 -19.49
CA PHE A 353 -2.24 -15.22 -18.72
C PHE A 353 -2.14 -16.71 -18.44
N GLU A 354 -2.22 -17.07 -17.16
CA GLU A 354 -2.35 -18.45 -16.70
C GLU A 354 -3.63 -18.58 -15.89
N ASP A 355 -4.41 -19.59 -16.23
CA ASP A 355 -5.64 -19.93 -15.55
C ASP A 355 -5.47 -21.22 -14.74
N PHE A 356 -5.57 -21.08 -13.42
CA PHE A 356 -5.32 -22.15 -12.47
C PHE A 356 -6.54 -22.35 -11.56
N ASP A 357 -7.29 -23.45 -11.77
CA ASP A 357 -8.43 -23.78 -10.90
C ASP A 357 -7.94 -24.24 -9.52
N PHE A 358 -7.80 -23.27 -8.63
CA PHE A 358 -7.33 -23.51 -7.27
C PHE A 358 -8.22 -24.49 -6.50
N HIS A 359 -9.54 -24.49 -6.73
CA HIS A 359 -10.45 -25.38 -5.99
C HIS A 359 -10.29 -26.83 -6.42
N LYS A 360 -10.14 -27.07 -7.72
CA LYS A 360 -9.88 -28.41 -8.24
C LYS A 360 -8.50 -28.91 -7.83
N GLU A 361 -7.48 -28.07 -8.00
CA GLU A 361 -6.10 -28.50 -7.82
C GLU A 361 -5.69 -28.61 -6.34
N CYS A 362 -6.09 -27.66 -5.50
CA CYS A 362 -5.78 -27.68 -4.07
C CYS A 362 -6.89 -28.35 -3.22
N ALA A 363 -7.80 -29.10 -3.84
CA ALA A 363 -8.84 -29.87 -3.14
C ALA A 363 -8.19 -30.81 -2.11
N GLY A 364 -8.75 -30.83 -0.89
CA GLY A 364 -8.26 -31.68 0.20
C GLY A 364 -6.94 -31.24 0.82
N MET A 365 -6.60 -29.93 0.77
CA MET A 365 -5.36 -29.37 1.32
C MET A 365 -4.09 -29.89 0.62
N ARG A 366 -4.20 -30.30 -0.66
CA ARG A 366 -3.09 -30.75 -1.51
C ARG A 366 -2.37 -29.58 -2.17
N TYR A 367 -1.66 -28.82 -1.34
CA TYR A 367 -0.91 -27.66 -1.79
C TYR A 367 0.42 -28.01 -2.47
N ASP A 368 0.83 -29.27 -2.42
CA ASP A 368 1.87 -29.84 -3.28
C ASP A 368 1.60 -29.53 -4.76
N ARG A 369 0.33 -29.40 -5.17
CA ARG A 369 -0.04 -29.01 -6.53
C ARG A 369 0.28 -27.58 -6.91
N LEU A 370 0.61 -26.70 -5.96
CA LEU A 370 1.16 -25.38 -6.30
C LEU A 370 2.53 -25.47 -6.95
N SER A 371 3.25 -26.59 -6.77
CA SER A 371 4.46 -26.88 -7.55
C SER A 371 4.18 -26.96 -9.06
N ILE A 372 2.98 -27.40 -9.46
CA ILE A 372 2.56 -27.44 -10.87
C ILE A 372 2.43 -26.03 -11.42
N LEU A 373 1.78 -25.13 -10.68
CA LEU A 373 1.67 -23.73 -11.07
C LEU A 373 3.07 -23.10 -11.16
N LEU A 374 3.90 -23.29 -10.14
CA LEU A 374 5.27 -22.80 -10.15
C LEU A 374 6.06 -23.29 -11.36
N ALA A 375 6.01 -24.58 -11.68
CA ALA A 375 6.71 -25.15 -12.82
C ALA A 375 6.34 -24.48 -14.16
N ARG A 376 5.12 -23.95 -14.28
CA ARG A 376 4.65 -23.23 -15.49
C ARG A 376 5.14 -21.79 -15.57
N ILE A 377 5.36 -21.14 -14.42
CA ILE A 377 5.62 -19.68 -14.34
C ILE A 377 7.04 -19.32 -13.89
N ILE A 378 7.83 -20.31 -13.46
CA ILE A 378 9.16 -20.12 -12.89
C ILE A 378 10.14 -19.44 -13.87
N ALA A 379 10.09 -19.81 -15.15
CA ALA A 379 10.95 -19.22 -16.18
C ALA A 379 10.64 -17.71 -16.35
N ASP A 380 9.36 -17.34 -16.32
CA ASP A 380 8.93 -15.95 -16.34
C ASP A 380 9.35 -15.20 -15.08
N GLN A 381 9.31 -15.85 -13.92
CA GLN A 381 9.76 -15.23 -12.67
C GLN A 381 11.26 -14.93 -12.69
N ASP A 382 12.06 -15.87 -13.19
CA ASP A 382 13.51 -15.70 -13.32
C ASP A 382 13.85 -14.59 -14.35
N ASP A 383 13.07 -14.49 -15.44
CA ASP A 383 13.22 -13.44 -16.46
C ASP A 383 12.78 -12.05 -15.95
N TYR A 384 11.71 -11.98 -15.15
CA TYR A 384 11.19 -10.70 -14.64
C TYR A 384 12.08 -10.11 -13.54
N LYS A 385 12.83 -10.96 -12.84
CA LYS A 385 13.81 -10.61 -11.81
C LYS A 385 13.19 -9.82 -10.64
N TYR A 386 14.05 -9.20 -9.85
CA TYR A 386 13.76 -8.28 -8.77
C TYR A 386 14.66 -7.04 -8.92
N PHE A 387 14.32 -5.96 -8.25
CA PHE A 387 15.16 -4.76 -8.18
C PHE A 387 16.27 -4.95 -7.14
N ALA A 388 17.50 -4.60 -7.48
CA ALA A 388 18.60 -4.54 -6.54
C ALA A 388 19.49 -3.36 -6.85
N PHE A 389 19.85 -2.60 -5.82
CA PHE A 389 20.81 -1.51 -5.95
C PHE A 389 21.79 -1.54 -4.78
N ALA A 390 23.04 -1.24 -5.09
CA ALA A 390 24.10 -1.14 -4.09
C ALA A 390 24.12 0.25 -3.45
N LYS A 391 24.77 0.33 -2.29
CA LYS A 391 24.91 1.57 -1.49
C LYS A 391 25.61 2.70 -2.25
N ASP A 392 26.51 2.36 -3.17
CA ASP A 392 27.17 3.28 -4.10
C ASP A 392 26.22 3.87 -5.17
N GLY A 393 25.01 3.31 -5.31
CA GLY A 393 23.99 3.75 -6.26
C GLY A 393 23.89 2.92 -7.51
N THR A 394 24.76 1.93 -7.65
CA THR A 394 24.79 1.07 -8.82
C THR A 394 23.57 0.17 -8.80
N VAL A 395 22.72 0.30 -9.82
CA VAL A 395 21.60 -0.62 -10.05
C VAL A 395 22.16 -1.95 -10.56
N GLN A 396 22.03 -3.01 -9.76
CA GLN A 396 22.52 -4.35 -10.08
C GLN A 396 21.50 -5.15 -10.90
N THR A 397 20.21 -5.01 -10.58
CA THR A 397 19.10 -5.62 -11.33
C THR A 397 17.88 -4.71 -11.30
N GLN A 398 17.06 -4.83 -12.34
CA GLN A 398 15.75 -4.18 -12.42
C GLN A 398 14.68 -5.25 -12.56
N GLN A 399 13.57 -5.05 -11.83
CA GLN A 399 12.36 -5.81 -12.05
C GLN A 399 11.65 -5.26 -13.28
N THR A 400 11.45 -6.13 -14.28
CA THR A 400 10.92 -5.76 -15.61
C THR A 400 9.51 -6.28 -15.86
N GLY A 401 8.93 -6.95 -14.87
CA GLY A 401 7.57 -7.41 -14.88
C GLY A 401 7.08 -7.84 -13.50
N VAL A 402 5.77 -8.00 -13.35
CA VAL A 402 5.13 -8.42 -12.10
C VAL A 402 4.13 -9.54 -12.34
N PHE A 403 3.96 -10.37 -11.32
CA PHE A 403 2.84 -11.31 -11.25
C PHE A 403 1.63 -10.62 -10.65
N ARG A 404 0.54 -10.62 -11.42
CA ARG A 404 -0.75 -10.07 -11.01
C ARG A 404 -1.69 -11.21 -10.68
N THR A 405 -2.02 -11.38 -9.40
CA THR A 405 -2.93 -12.45 -8.96
C THR A 405 -4.36 -11.94 -8.81
N ASN A 406 -5.34 -12.70 -9.28
CA ASN A 406 -6.75 -12.38 -9.09
C ASN A 406 -7.58 -13.57 -8.61
N CYS A 407 -8.57 -13.24 -7.79
CA CYS A 407 -9.53 -14.15 -7.21
C CYS A 407 -10.85 -13.39 -7.03
N ILE A 408 -11.98 -14.10 -7.08
CA ILE A 408 -13.30 -13.48 -6.89
C ILE A 408 -13.55 -13.13 -5.42
N ASP A 409 -13.22 -14.02 -4.49
CA ASP A 409 -13.78 -13.93 -3.13
C ASP A 409 -12.82 -14.11 -1.97
N CYS A 410 -11.68 -14.78 -2.15
CA CYS A 410 -10.79 -15.05 -1.02
C CYS A 410 -9.40 -14.52 -1.30
N LEU A 411 -9.08 -13.44 -0.58
CA LEU A 411 -7.72 -12.96 -0.41
C LEU A 411 -6.78 -14.09 0.02
N ASP A 412 -7.29 -15.13 0.68
CA ASP A 412 -6.56 -16.36 1.01
C ASP A 412 -5.87 -17.01 -0.19
N ARG A 413 -6.58 -17.19 -1.32
CA ARG A 413 -6.01 -17.86 -2.51
C ARG A 413 -4.89 -17.02 -3.12
N THR A 414 -5.14 -15.73 -3.27
CA THR A 414 -4.15 -14.78 -3.81
C THR A 414 -2.94 -14.68 -2.88
N ASN A 415 -3.16 -14.63 -1.56
CA ASN A 415 -2.08 -14.54 -0.60
C ASN A 415 -1.20 -15.80 -0.66
N VAL A 416 -1.77 -17.00 -0.72
CA VAL A 416 -0.99 -18.24 -0.85
C VAL A 416 -0.07 -18.21 -2.07
N VAL A 417 -0.57 -17.77 -3.23
CA VAL A 417 0.25 -17.67 -4.45
C VAL A 417 1.29 -16.56 -4.34
N GLN A 418 0.93 -15.39 -3.81
CA GLN A 418 1.87 -14.28 -3.60
C GLN A 418 2.99 -14.66 -2.62
N THR A 419 2.67 -15.34 -1.52
CA THR A 419 3.64 -15.86 -0.54
C THR A 419 4.56 -16.88 -1.18
N LEU A 420 4.06 -17.75 -2.05
CA LEU A 420 4.87 -18.75 -2.73
C LEU A 420 5.90 -18.11 -3.68
N LEU A 421 5.45 -17.15 -4.49
CA LEU A 421 6.31 -16.38 -5.39
C LEU A 421 7.35 -15.56 -4.60
N ALA A 422 6.93 -14.92 -3.52
CA ALA A 422 7.78 -14.14 -2.64
C ALA A 422 8.84 -15.00 -1.92
N LYS A 423 8.45 -16.19 -1.46
CA LYS A 423 9.36 -17.15 -0.82
C LYS A 423 10.47 -17.55 -1.76
N ARG A 424 10.13 -17.96 -3.00
CA ARG A 424 11.13 -18.33 -4.01
C ARG A 424 12.06 -17.15 -4.31
N MET A 425 11.52 -15.94 -4.43
CA MET A 425 12.35 -14.76 -4.70
C MET A 425 13.27 -14.44 -3.54
N LEU A 426 12.79 -14.55 -2.28
CA LEU A 426 13.63 -14.38 -1.10
C LEU A 426 14.76 -15.42 -1.06
N GLU A 427 14.46 -16.69 -1.36
CA GLU A 427 15.48 -17.75 -1.44
C GLU A 427 16.57 -17.41 -2.47
N GLN A 428 16.18 -16.97 -3.67
CA GLN A 428 17.13 -16.55 -4.70
C GLN A 428 17.99 -15.36 -4.25
N GLN A 429 17.39 -14.38 -3.57
CA GLN A 429 18.10 -13.22 -3.05
C GLN A 429 19.11 -13.63 -1.96
N LEU A 430 18.67 -14.41 -0.96
CA LEU A 430 19.53 -14.88 0.13
C LEU A 430 20.68 -15.75 -0.39
N GLN A 431 20.43 -16.61 -1.38
CA GLN A 431 21.45 -17.43 -2.03
C GLN A 431 22.45 -16.58 -2.82
N ARG A 432 21.97 -15.57 -3.58
CA ARG A 432 22.85 -14.70 -4.37
C ARG A 432 23.84 -13.92 -3.51
N TYR A 433 23.42 -13.49 -2.32
CA TYR A 433 24.27 -12.76 -1.37
C TYR A 433 24.95 -13.68 -0.36
N ASN A 434 24.99 -14.99 -0.60
CA ASN A 434 25.67 -16.00 0.21
C ASN A 434 25.23 -16.05 1.69
N ILE A 435 24.00 -15.64 2.00
CA ILE A 435 23.43 -15.73 3.36
C ILE A 435 23.04 -17.18 3.68
N ILE A 436 22.50 -17.87 2.68
CA ILE A 436 22.20 -19.30 2.72
C ILE A 436 22.87 -20.01 1.55
N LYS A 437 23.12 -21.31 1.66
CA LYS A 437 23.74 -22.08 0.56
C LYS A 437 22.76 -22.29 -0.57
N TYR A 438 23.29 -22.52 -1.78
CA TYR A 438 22.50 -22.74 -3.00
C TYR A 438 21.51 -23.92 -2.91
N ASN A 439 21.81 -24.93 -2.09
CA ASN A 439 20.96 -26.10 -1.87
C ASN A 439 20.03 -25.97 -0.64
N GLU A 440 20.15 -24.88 0.11
CA GLU A 440 19.31 -24.61 1.28
C GLU A 440 18.12 -23.73 0.89
N THR A 441 17.06 -23.85 1.68
CA THR A 441 15.81 -23.09 1.49
C THR A 441 15.49 -22.32 2.75
N ILE A 442 14.50 -21.43 2.71
CA ILE A 442 14.03 -20.75 3.93
C ILE A 442 13.55 -21.75 4.98
N ASP A 443 12.97 -22.89 4.56
CA ASP A 443 12.51 -23.92 5.49
C ASP A 443 13.63 -24.69 6.18
N SER A 444 14.87 -24.56 5.69
CA SER A 444 16.06 -25.10 6.39
C SER A 444 16.33 -24.35 7.70
N TYR A 445 15.76 -23.16 7.89
CA TYR A 445 15.97 -22.28 9.04
C TYR A 445 14.65 -22.05 9.76
N GLU A 446 14.42 -22.73 10.89
CA GLU A 446 13.12 -22.72 11.59
C GLU A 446 12.64 -21.30 11.95
N HIS A 447 13.53 -20.47 12.52
CA HIS A 447 13.19 -19.11 12.92
C HIS A 447 12.80 -18.23 11.72
N LEU A 448 13.59 -18.28 10.63
CA LEU A 448 13.31 -17.53 9.41
C LEU A 448 12.00 -18.01 8.76
N SER A 449 11.82 -19.33 8.65
CA SER A 449 10.62 -19.93 8.07
C SER A 449 9.37 -19.50 8.85
N HIS A 450 9.40 -19.61 10.18
CA HIS A 450 8.29 -19.19 11.03
C HIS A 450 8.02 -17.68 10.92
N HIS A 451 9.08 -16.86 10.93
CA HIS A 451 8.95 -15.41 10.83
C HIS A 451 8.35 -14.97 9.47
N PHE A 452 8.88 -15.49 8.37
CA PHE A 452 8.36 -15.25 7.02
C PHE A 452 6.87 -15.62 6.92
N LYS A 453 6.52 -16.80 7.44
CA LYS A 453 5.14 -17.31 7.45
C LYS A 453 4.19 -16.42 8.26
N ASN A 454 4.63 -15.91 9.40
CA ASN A 454 3.80 -15.03 10.22
C ASN A 454 3.58 -13.67 9.56
N ILE A 455 4.62 -13.04 9.01
CA ILE A 455 4.47 -11.76 8.29
C ILE A 455 3.49 -11.88 7.12
N TRP A 456 3.61 -12.94 6.31
CA TRP A 456 2.71 -13.16 5.18
C TRP A 456 1.29 -13.56 5.59
N ALA A 457 1.11 -14.15 6.78
CA ALA A 457 -0.21 -14.40 7.35
C ALA A 457 -0.85 -13.10 7.84
N ASP A 458 -0.10 -12.26 8.56
CA ASP A 458 -0.57 -10.99 9.10
C ASP A 458 -0.89 -9.99 7.98
N ASN A 459 -0.09 -10.00 6.90
CA ASN A 459 -0.41 -9.30 5.67
C ASN A 459 -1.75 -9.76 5.06
N ALA A 460 -2.01 -11.06 5.05
CA ALA A 460 -3.27 -11.60 4.53
C ALA A 460 -4.47 -11.16 5.38
N ASP A 461 -4.33 -11.29 6.71
CA ASP A 461 -5.34 -10.90 7.69
C ASP A 461 -5.68 -9.42 7.58
N THR A 462 -4.66 -8.57 7.56
CA THR A 462 -4.81 -7.11 7.51
C THR A 462 -5.54 -6.69 6.25
N ILE A 463 -5.08 -7.09 5.07
CA ILE A 463 -5.73 -6.65 3.83
C ILE A 463 -7.10 -7.32 3.63
N SER A 464 -7.33 -8.50 4.21
CA SER A 464 -8.66 -9.13 4.21
C SER A 464 -9.63 -8.33 5.06
N LEU A 465 -9.23 -7.94 6.28
CA LEU A 465 -10.03 -7.10 7.17
C LEU A 465 -10.41 -5.79 6.49
N GLU A 466 -9.46 -5.16 5.82
CA GLU A 466 -9.66 -3.89 5.11
C GLU A 466 -10.66 -3.97 3.95
N TYR A 467 -10.70 -5.10 3.23
CA TYR A 467 -11.60 -5.26 2.07
C TYR A 467 -12.96 -5.86 2.46
N ALA A 468 -12.94 -6.90 3.30
CA ALA A 468 -14.08 -7.74 3.62
C ALA A 468 -14.71 -7.46 5.00
N GLY A 469 -14.04 -6.71 5.88
CA GLY A 469 -14.45 -6.54 7.27
C GLY A 469 -14.19 -7.78 8.14
N THR A 470 -13.52 -8.81 7.61
CA THR A 470 -13.20 -10.06 8.31
C THR A 470 -11.75 -10.47 8.03
N GLY A 471 -11.07 -11.06 9.00
CA GLY A 471 -9.74 -11.66 8.81
C GLY A 471 -9.72 -12.73 7.71
N ALA A 472 -8.52 -13.12 7.27
CA ALA A 472 -8.34 -14.10 6.22
C ALA A 472 -8.63 -15.51 6.76
N LEU A 473 -9.42 -16.32 6.03
CA LEU A 473 -9.90 -17.62 6.52
C LEU A 473 -8.83 -18.72 6.45
N LYS A 474 -7.70 -18.50 5.75
CA LYS A 474 -6.62 -19.50 5.59
C LYS A 474 -5.26 -19.07 6.13
N THR A 475 -5.21 -18.11 7.06
CA THR A 475 -3.93 -17.67 7.65
C THR A 475 -3.19 -18.79 8.37
N ASP A 476 -3.90 -19.77 8.92
CA ASP A 476 -3.30 -20.99 9.47
C ASP A 476 -2.43 -21.75 8.46
N TYR A 477 -2.80 -21.77 7.17
CA TYR A 477 -1.97 -22.42 6.17
C TYR A 477 -0.66 -21.67 5.93
N THR A 478 -0.74 -20.33 5.85
CA THR A 478 0.45 -19.48 5.72
C THR A 478 1.34 -19.59 6.96
N ARG A 479 0.77 -19.60 8.17
CA ARG A 479 1.51 -19.73 9.44
C ARG A 479 2.19 -21.10 9.60
N TYR A 480 1.54 -22.18 9.19
CA TYR A 480 2.03 -23.52 9.49
C TYR A 480 2.70 -24.27 8.34
N PHE A 481 2.39 -23.99 7.06
CA PHE A 481 2.92 -24.73 5.87
C PHE A 481 3.10 -26.24 6.12
N LYS A 482 2.25 -26.86 6.94
CA LYS A 482 2.37 -28.28 7.24
C LYS A 482 1.74 -29.02 6.08
N ILE A 483 2.58 -29.56 5.19
CA ILE A 483 2.25 -30.77 4.47
C ILE A 483 1.91 -31.78 5.56
N LYS A 484 0.64 -32.10 5.74
CA LYS A 484 0.27 -33.26 6.55
C LYS A 484 0.89 -34.45 5.83
N GLN A 485 2.06 -34.91 6.28
CA GLN A 485 2.45 -36.28 6.07
C GLN A 485 1.31 -37.12 6.63
N ASN A 486 0.69 -37.92 5.76
CA ASN A 486 -0.36 -38.85 6.14
C ASN A 486 0.11 -39.64 7.36
N ARG A 487 -0.51 -39.40 8.52
CA ARG A 487 -0.55 -40.42 9.57
C ARG A 487 -1.44 -41.52 9.03
N THR A 488 -0.84 -42.49 8.37
CA THR A 488 -1.40 -43.83 8.23
C THR A 488 -1.64 -44.38 9.63
N HIS A 489 -2.86 -44.82 9.89
CA HIS A 489 -3.21 -45.68 11.01
C HIS A 489 -2.46 -47.00 10.95
#